data_AF-A0A8D2MTE9-F1
#
_entry.id   AF-A0A8D2MTE9-F1
#
_cell.length_a   1.000
_cell.length_b   1.000
_cell.length_c   1.000
_cell.angle_alpha   90.00
_cell.angle_beta   90.00
_cell.angle_gamma   90.00
#
_symmetry.space_group_name_H-M   'P 1'
#
loop_
_entity.id
_entity.type
_entity.pdbx_description
1 polymer ?
#
loop_
_entity_poly.entity_id
_entity_poly.type
_entity_poly.pdbx_seq_one_letter_code
_entity_poly.pdbx_strand_id
1 'polypeptide(L)'
;MLPTLKAAFALLSLLQLVSGTPVTSSHPQQALKEITTRIQAFNSEAQVPCNDTRVAQVPFTDPKLPEQELLCQAQVALTKVTMCKKIYEPLISNLKFLHGKRNCNLSDDNEIYLRHFLPALGNFTQGMFRRRGWAAQ
;
A
#
# COMPACT_ATOMS: atom_id res chain seq x y z
N MET A 1 33.31 9.45 -42.25
CA MET A 1 32.18 10.01 -41.46
C MET A 1 31.00 9.06 -41.60
N LEU A 2 30.66 8.29 -40.56
CA LEU A 2 29.51 7.36 -40.56
C LEU A 2 28.35 7.96 -39.74
N PRO A 3 27.22 8.30 -40.37
CA PRO A 3 26.07 8.86 -39.67
C PRO A 3 24.96 7.81 -39.56
N THR A 4 24.94 6.97 -38.51
CA THR A 4 23.74 6.14 -38.21
C THR A 4 23.77 5.51 -36.80
N LEU A 5 24.37 6.19 -35.82
CA LEU A 5 24.36 5.75 -34.42
C LEU A 5 23.37 6.60 -33.59
N LYS A 6 22.09 6.60 -33.96
CA LYS A 6 21.07 7.36 -33.20
C LYS A 6 19.67 6.74 -33.12
N ALA A 7 19.47 5.54 -33.65
CA ALA A 7 18.17 4.86 -33.61
C ALA A 7 18.08 3.71 -32.57
N ALA A 8 19.06 3.56 -31.66
CA ALA A 8 19.06 2.47 -30.68
C ALA A 8 18.52 2.86 -29.28
N PHE A 9 18.38 4.15 -28.97
CA PHE A 9 18.00 4.59 -27.63
C PHE A 9 16.48 4.74 -27.40
N ALA A 10 15.65 4.68 -28.44
CA ALA A 10 14.19 4.80 -28.29
C ALA A 10 13.48 3.48 -27.92
N LEU A 11 14.13 2.33 -28.10
CA LEU A 11 13.53 1.00 -27.88
C LEU A 11 13.77 0.42 -26.47
N LEU A 12 14.61 1.05 -25.65
CA LEU A 12 14.86 0.59 -24.27
C LEU A 12 13.77 1.01 -23.27
N SER A 13 12.90 1.95 -23.63
CA SER A 13 11.81 2.41 -22.74
C SER A 13 10.59 1.47 -22.72
N LEU A 14 10.50 0.51 -23.65
CA LEU A 14 9.33 -0.37 -23.80
C LEU A 14 9.48 -1.76 -23.14
N LEU A 15 10.60 -2.04 -22.47
CA LEU A 15 10.90 -3.36 -21.92
C LEU A 15 10.63 -3.54 -20.42
N GLN A 16 10.13 -2.52 -19.70
CA GLN A 16 9.79 -2.68 -18.27
C GLN A 16 8.38 -3.24 -18.01
N LEU A 17 7.65 -3.69 -19.04
CA LEU A 17 6.29 -4.22 -18.87
C LEU A 17 6.21 -5.75 -18.73
N VAL A 18 7.34 -6.46 -18.77
CA VAL A 18 7.36 -7.93 -18.77
C VAL A 18 8.39 -8.47 -17.77
N SER A 19 8.26 -8.09 -16.50
CA SER A 19 8.84 -8.86 -15.41
C SER A 19 8.02 -8.61 -14.15
N GLY A 20 7.14 -9.57 -13.85
CA GLY A 20 6.45 -9.65 -12.58
C GLY A 20 7.44 -9.90 -11.45
N THR A 21 8.01 -8.83 -10.92
CA THR A 21 8.60 -8.77 -9.60
C THR A 21 7.91 -7.64 -8.84
N PRO A 22 7.57 -7.81 -7.56
CA PRO A 22 7.00 -6.71 -6.80
C PRO A 22 8.10 -5.67 -6.66
N VAL A 23 7.95 -4.54 -7.35
CA VAL A 23 8.76 -3.35 -7.12
C VAL A 23 8.52 -2.97 -5.67
N THR A 24 9.42 -3.40 -4.81
CA THR A 24 9.47 -2.91 -3.44
C THR A 24 9.89 -1.46 -3.59
N SER A 25 8.96 -0.55 -3.35
CA SER A 25 9.22 0.88 -3.47
C SER A 25 10.44 1.24 -2.61
N SER A 26 11.47 1.83 -3.23
CA SER A 26 12.68 2.26 -2.50
C SER A 26 12.49 3.59 -1.77
N HIS A 27 11.35 4.28 -2.00
CA HIS A 27 11.08 5.60 -1.44
C HIS A 27 9.71 5.64 -0.73
N PRO A 28 9.65 6.06 0.56
CA PRO A 28 8.39 6.07 1.32
C PRO A 28 7.21 6.78 0.65
N GLN A 29 7.49 7.85 -0.10
CA GLN A 29 6.45 8.58 -0.82
C GLN A 29 5.84 7.79 -1.98
N GLN A 30 6.65 6.96 -2.66
CA GLN A 30 6.14 6.08 -3.70
C GLN A 30 5.32 4.93 -3.10
N ALA A 31 5.78 4.32 -1.99
CA ALA A 31 5.01 3.30 -1.29
C ALA A 31 3.63 3.83 -0.85
N LEU A 32 3.57 5.05 -0.31
CA LEU A 32 2.32 5.71 0.05
C LEU A 32 1.42 5.95 -1.18
N LYS A 33 1.98 6.47 -2.28
CA LYS A 33 1.24 6.67 -3.54
C LYS A 33 0.65 5.37 -4.09
N GLU A 34 1.42 4.29 -4.04
CA GLU A 34 0.99 2.97 -4.51
C GLU A 34 -0.13 2.41 -3.63
N ILE A 35 -0.04 2.55 -2.30
CA ILE A 35 -1.11 2.15 -1.38
C ILE A 35 -2.39 2.92 -1.70
N THR A 36 -2.33 4.25 -1.78
CA THR A 36 -3.52 5.08 -2.03
C THR A 36 -4.14 4.78 -3.38
N THR A 37 -3.32 4.60 -4.43
CA THR A 37 -3.81 4.26 -5.78
C THR A 37 -4.51 2.91 -5.81
N ARG A 38 -3.92 1.89 -5.17
CA ARG A 38 -4.50 0.54 -5.15
C ARG A 38 -5.80 0.47 -4.36
N ILE A 39 -5.86 1.13 -3.21
CA ILE A 39 -7.09 1.22 -2.42
C ILE A 39 -8.20 1.92 -3.21
N GLN A 40 -7.87 3.01 -3.90
CA GLN A 40 -8.82 3.70 -4.76
C GLN A 40 -9.33 2.79 -5.88
N ALA A 41 -8.45 2.02 -6.52
CA ALA A 41 -8.83 1.05 -7.54
C ALA A 41 -9.83 0.01 -6.99
N PHE A 42 -9.53 -0.63 -5.85
CA PHE A 42 -10.44 -1.61 -5.23
C PHE A 42 -11.80 -1.02 -4.87
N ASN A 43 -11.83 0.23 -4.40
CA ASN A 43 -13.08 0.90 -4.02
C ASN A 43 -13.87 1.40 -5.24
N SER A 44 -13.25 1.50 -6.41
CA SER A 44 -13.89 1.89 -7.67
C SER A 44 -14.47 0.71 -8.47
N GLU A 45 -14.04 -0.51 -8.15
CA GLU A 45 -14.59 -1.73 -8.73
C GLU A 45 -16.02 -1.98 -8.22
N ALA A 46 -16.79 -2.81 -8.94
CA ALA A 46 -18.16 -3.16 -8.56
C ALA A 46 -18.25 -3.79 -7.15
N GLN A 47 -17.20 -4.50 -6.74
CA GLN A 47 -17.07 -5.05 -5.40
C GLN A 47 -15.61 -5.14 -4.98
N VAL A 48 -15.32 -4.75 -3.74
CA VAL A 48 -14.01 -4.98 -3.11
C VAL A 48 -13.73 -6.50 -3.04
N PRO A 49 -12.56 -6.99 -3.47
CA PRO A 49 -12.21 -8.40 -3.32
C PRO A 49 -12.35 -8.86 -1.86
N CYS A 50 -13.03 -9.99 -1.59
CA CYS A 50 -13.28 -10.42 -0.21
C CYS A 50 -13.94 -9.36 0.69
N ASN A 51 -14.85 -8.56 0.14
CA ASN A 51 -15.57 -7.46 0.83
C ASN A 51 -16.05 -7.82 2.26
N ASP A 52 -16.72 -8.96 2.40
CA ASP A 52 -17.34 -9.39 3.66
C ASP A 52 -16.36 -10.04 4.65
N THR A 53 -15.09 -10.16 4.30
CA THR A 53 -14.06 -10.60 5.24
C THR A 53 -13.94 -9.58 6.37
N ARG A 54 -13.96 -10.09 7.60
CA ARG A 54 -13.72 -9.29 8.81
C ARG A 54 -12.22 -9.27 9.11
N VAL A 55 -11.74 -8.10 9.49
CA VAL A 55 -10.35 -7.89 9.94
C VAL A 55 -10.37 -7.07 11.22
N ALA A 56 -9.36 -7.26 12.06
CA ALA A 56 -9.20 -6.48 13.28
C ALA A 56 -9.17 -4.97 12.97
N GLN A 57 -9.91 -4.21 13.78
CA GLN A 57 -10.04 -2.77 13.62
C GLN A 57 -8.75 -2.06 14.02
N VAL A 58 -8.29 -1.15 13.17
CA VAL A 58 -7.15 -0.28 13.46
C VAL A 58 -7.65 1.14 13.75
N PRO A 59 -7.30 1.73 14.90
CA PRO A 59 -7.79 3.05 15.30
C PRO A 59 -6.97 4.18 14.63
N PHE A 60 -7.11 4.34 13.31
CA PHE A 60 -6.33 5.32 12.51
C PHE A 60 -6.44 6.79 12.96
N THR A 61 -7.44 7.11 13.79
CA THR A 61 -7.67 8.45 14.32
C THR A 61 -7.18 8.65 15.75
N ASP A 62 -6.61 7.61 16.40
CA ASP A 62 -6.09 7.73 17.76
C ASP A 62 -4.78 8.53 17.76
N PRO A 63 -4.75 9.76 18.33
CA PRO A 63 -3.55 10.58 18.35
C PRO A 63 -2.47 10.04 19.29
N LYS A 64 -2.79 9.07 20.16
CA LYS A 64 -1.84 8.48 21.10
C LYS A 64 -0.95 7.43 20.45
N LEU A 65 -1.34 6.89 19.30
CA LEU A 65 -0.59 5.85 18.60
C LEU A 65 0.30 6.46 17.50
N PRO A 66 1.58 6.06 17.43
CA PRO A 66 2.46 6.55 16.39
C PRO A 66 2.07 5.98 15.02
N GLU A 67 2.29 6.76 13.95
CA GLU A 67 1.93 6.37 12.58
C GLU A 67 2.51 4.99 12.19
N GLN A 68 3.75 4.71 12.62
CA GLN A 68 4.41 3.44 12.35
C GLN A 68 3.70 2.27 13.04
N GLU A 69 3.12 2.45 14.23
CA GLU A 69 2.32 1.40 14.86
C GLU A 69 1.02 1.17 14.10
N LEU A 70 0.32 2.24 13.70
CA LEU A 70 -0.92 2.13 12.92
C LEU A 70 -0.69 1.42 11.57
N LEU A 71 0.42 1.72 10.89
CA LEU A 71 0.82 1.01 9.67
C LEU A 71 1.16 -0.48 9.93
N CYS A 72 1.82 -0.78 11.06
CA CYS A 72 2.13 -2.14 11.50
C CYS A 72 0.85 -2.95 11.77
N GLN A 73 -0.08 -2.36 12.51
CA GLN A 73 -1.38 -2.94 12.82
C GLN A 73 -2.18 -3.18 11.53
N ALA A 74 -2.21 -2.22 10.62
CA ALA A 74 -2.88 -2.39 9.33
C ALA A 74 -2.26 -3.53 8.49
N GLN A 75 -0.93 -3.65 8.52
CA GLN A 75 -0.22 -4.76 7.88
C GLN A 75 -0.65 -6.11 8.47
N VAL A 76 -0.78 -6.22 9.79
CA VAL A 76 -1.22 -7.47 10.45
C VAL A 76 -2.69 -7.76 10.18
N ALA A 77 -3.56 -6.75 10.19
CA ALA A 77 -4.98 -6.92 9.86
C ALA A 77 -5.14 -7.49 8.44
N LEU A 78 -4.39 -6.99 7.45
CA LEU A 78 -4.47 -7.48 6.07
C LEU A 78 -3.85 -8.86 5.86
N THR A 79 -2.84 -9.28 6.64
CA THR A 79 -2.27 -10.63 6.50
C THR A 79 -3.23 -11.74 6.93
N LYS A 80 -4.27 -11.40 7.70
CA LYS A 80 -5.35 -12.31 8.12
C LYS A 80 -6.36 -12.59 7.01
N VAL A 81 -6.38 -11.79 5.93
CA VAL A 81 -7.24 -12.03 4.76
C VAL A 81 -6.66 -13.19 3.94
N THR A 82 -7.10 -14.42 4.20
CA THR A 82 -6.53 -15.64 3.60
C THR A 82 -6.98 -15.88 2.15
N MET A 83 -8.27 -15.78 1.87
CA MET A 83 -8.85 -16.12 0.55
C MET A 83 -8.32 -15.22 -0.57
N CYS A 84 -8.29 -13.91 -0.36
CA CYS A 84 -7.83 -12.91 -1.34
C CYS A 84 -6.40 -12.42 -1.06
N LYS A 85 -5.59 -13.14 -0.29
CA LYS A 85 -4.28 -12.67 0.20
C LYS A 85 -3.39 -12.11 -0.91
N LYS A 86 -3.29 -12.82 -2.04
CA LYS A 86 -2.45 -12.42 -3.19
C LYS A 86 -2.81 -11.05 -3.76
N ILE A 87 -4.08 -10.66 -3.69
CA ILE A 87 -4.56 -9.35 -4.15
C ILE A 87 -4.03 -8.24 -3.23
N TYR A 88 -3.91 -8.52 -1.94
CA TYR A 88 -3.47 -7.57 -0.91
C TYR A 88 -1.96 -7.57 -0.67
N GLU A 89 -1.21 -8.54 -1.19
CA GLU A 89 0.25 -8.65 -1.01
C GLU A 89 1.03 -7.36 -1.34
N PRO A 90 0.71 -6.62 -2.43
CA PRO A 90 1.37 -5.34 -2.70
C PRO A 90 1.15 -4.30 -1.59
N LEU A 91 -0.05 -4.24 -1.00
CA LEU A 91 -0.32 -3.34 0.13
C LEU A 91 0.42 -3.80 1.37
N ILE A 92 0.36 -5.10 1.69
CA ILE A 92 1.05 -5.70 2.84
C ILE A 92 2.55 -5.41 2.78
N SER A 93 3.17 -5.57 1.60
CA SER A 93 4.59 -5.29 1.39
C SER A 93 4.93 -3.82 1.60
N ASN A 94 4.17 -2.90 0.99
CA ASN A 94 4.40 -1.47 1.13
C ASN A 94 4.16 -0.97 2.57
N LEU A 95 3.15 -1.50 3.28
CA LEU A 95 2.95 -1.20 4.70
C LEU A 95 4.15 -1.67 5.53
N LYS A 96 4.62 -2.90 5.28
CA LYS A 96 5.82 -3.45 5.95
C LYS A 96 7.06 -2.60 5.75
N PHE A 97 7.29 -2.20 4.51
CA PHE A 97 8.37 -1.28 4.16
C PHE A 97 8.26 0.05 4.91
N LEU A 98 7.05 0.62 5.00
CA LEU A 98 6.83 1.92 5.63
C LEU A 98 6.97 1.89 7.16
N HIS A 99 6.55 0.82 7.83
CA HIS A 99 6.62 0.76 9.30
C HIS A 99 7.97 0.24 9.83
N GLY A 100 8.67 -0.64 9.11
CA GLY A 100 10.01 -1.14 9.47
C GLY A 100 10.11 -1.97 10.76
N LYS A 101 9.05 -2.07 11.56
CA LYS A 101 9.01 -2.86 12.80
C LYS A 101 9.06 -4.36 12.53
N ARG A 102 9.68 -5.12 13.44
CA ARG A 102 9.72 -6.59 13.42
C ARG A 102 8.44 -7.23 13.94
N ASN A 103 7.87 -6.63 14.98
CA ASN A 103 6.66 -7.10 15.65
C ASN A 103 5.64 -5.94 15.68
N CYS A 104 4.37 -6.28 15.51
CA CYS A 104 3.23 -5.37 15.64
C CYS A 104 2.32 -5.91 16.73
N ASN A 105 1.71 -5.03 17.52
CA ASN A 105 0.70 -5.45 18.47
C ASN A 105 -0.68 -5.03 17.95
N LEU A 106 -1.54 -6.01 17.66
CA LEU A 106 -2.91 -5.78 17.24
C LEU A 106 -3.82 -6.55 18.18
N SER A 107 -4.76 -5.87 18.80
CA SER A 107 -5.87 -6.53 19.49
C SER A 107 -6.89 -6.99 18.44
N ASP A 108 -7.40 -8.21 18.62
CA ASP A 108 -8.46 -8.79 17.80
C ASP A 108 -9.86 -8.63 18.48
N ASP A 109 -9.98 -7.75 19.49
CA ASP A 109 -11.24 -7.57 20.26
C ASP A 109 -12.37 -6.97 19.42
N ASN A 110 -12.03 -6.15 18.42
CA ASN A 110 -12.99 -5.50 17.52
C ASN A 110 -12.62 -5.78 16.07
N GLU A 111 -13.62 -6.11 15.26
CA GLU A 111 -13.44 -6.39 13.84
C GLU A 111 -14.39 -5.57 12.98
N ILE A 112 -13.90 -5.13 11.82
CA ILE A 112 -14.66 -4.42 10.79
C ILE A 112 -14.57 -5.15 9.45
N TYR A 113 -15.54 -4.92 8.56
CA TYR A 113 -15.51 -5.46 7.21
C TYR A 113 -14.41 -4.80 6.37
N LEU A 114 -13.83 -5.57 5.45
CA LEU A 114 -12.74 -5.12 4.59
C LEU A 114 -13.12 -3.90 3.73
N ARG A 115 -14.39 -3.82 3.28
CA ARG A 115 -14.94 -2.62 2.60
C ARG A 115 -14.91 -1.34 3.42
N HIS A 116 -14.85 -1.43 4.75
CA HIS A 116 -14.76 -0.26 5.63
C HIS A 116 -13.31 -0.02 6.06
N PHE A 117 -12.55 -1.10 6.24
CA PHE A 117 -11.13 -1.05 6.54
C PHE A 117 -10.31 -0.36 5.44
N LEU A 118 -10.50 -0.73 4.17
CA LEU A 118 -9.68 -0.20 3.06
C LEU A 118 -9.85 1.31 2.87
N PRO A 119 -11.07 1.90 2.85
CA PRO A 119 -11.22 3.35 2.82
C PRO A 119 -10.54 4.06 4.02
N ALA A 120 -10.64 3.49 5.24
CA ALA A 120 -10.02 4.07 6.42
C ALA A 120 -8.48 4.10 6.29
N LEU A 121 -7.89 2.98 5.85
CA LEU A 121 -6.46 2.88 5.55
C LEU A 121 -6.04 3.85 4.43
N GLY A 122 -6.86 3.98 3.38
CA GLY A 122 -6.63 4.89 2.27
C GLY A 122 -6.58 6.34 2.73
N ASN A 123 -7.55 6.78 3.54
CA ASN A 123 -7.59 8.13 4.10
C ASN A 123 -6.37 8.42 4.98
N PHE A 124 -6.00 7.47 5.85
CA PHE A 124 -4.85 7.60 6.72
C PHE A 124 -3.54 7.77 5.92
N THR A 125 -3.28 6.87 4.97
CA THR A 125 -2.06 6.91 4.13
C THR A 125 -2.04 8.09 3.17
N GLN A 126 -3.20 8.52 2.66
CA GLN A 126 -3.33 9.75 1.87
C GLN A 126 -2.97 11.00 2.67
N GLY A 127 -3.36 11.05 3.95
CA GLY A 127 -2.95 12.11 4.87
C GLY A 127 -1.43 12.14 5.07
N MET A 128 -0.82 10.97 5.28
CA MET A 128 0.65 10.85 5.39
C MET A 128 1.36 11.31 4.12
N PHE A 129 0.87 10.91 2.94
CA PHE A 129 1.43 11.30 1.65
C PHE A 129 1.47 12.82 1.48
N ARG A 130 0.37 13.50 1.83
CA ARG A 130 0.26 14.97 1.75
C ARG A 130 1.25 15.66 2.70
N ARG A 131 1.37 15.20 3.94
CA ARG A 131 2.31 15.77 4.92
C ARG A 131 3.77 15.60 4.49
N ARG A 132 4.15 14.43 3.94
CA ARG A 132 5.53 14.18 3.47
C ARG A 132 5.87 14.94 2.19
N GLY A 133 4.90 15.20 1.32
CA GLY A 133 5.10 16.04 0.15
C GLY A 133 5.44 17.49 0.47
N TRP A 134 5.02 17.99 1.64
CA TRP A 134 5.37 19.33 2.13
C TRP A 134 6.70 19.39 2.87
N ALA A 135 7.17 18.30 3.47
CA ALA A 135 8.44 18.26 4.20
C ALA A 135 9.69 18.16 3.29
N ALA A 136 9.50 18.00 1.99
CA ALA A 136 10.57 17.88 0.98
C ALA A 136 10.73 19.14 0.10
N GLN A 137 10.04 20.23 0.46
CA GLN A 137 10.20 21.58 -0.12
C GLN A 137 10.86 22.50 0.91
#